data_AF-A0A955HVS1-F1
#
_entry.id   AF-A0A955HVS1-F1
#
_cell.length_a   1.000
_cell.length_b   1.000
_cell.length_c   1.000
_cell.angle_alpha   90.00
_cell.angle_beta   90.00
_cell.angle_gamma   90.00
#
_symmetry.space_group_name_H-M   'P 1'
#
loop_
_entity.id
_entity.type
_entity.pdbx_description
1 polymer ?
#
loop_
_entity_poly.entity_id
_entity_poly.type
_entity_poly.pdbx_seq_one_letter_code
_entity_poly.pdbx_strand_id
1 'polypeptide(L)'
;MKKSTVTFFNFGVLLLALMVKPWSANWNTNAILDQQIQITPSLAQTEIVRYDGSAASDETGYAEELDSLGIALHPGNTFMPESDGSPRSLNHCKSLVYRTLKSLPEEPVNHLKNLTLYFSDSGRRGLGGGDTVILRCQNVTDEELVGVLVHEMGHIHDTGVLQGSLWSSNSEFMDGSKTVKEDDPSIDFYSLSWTNEDTMNLTATEEDFVSGYAMTDPFEDFAESYAYYILHGTEFRQLAQENAVLQAKYKFLKNSVFDGKEYVNGEEQVDVNARHYDVTVLPYDMAKFFAV
;
A
#
# COMPACT_ATOMS: atom_id res chain seq x y z
N MET A 1 -39.17 69.88 -6.92
CA MET A 1 -38.46 69.28 -8.08
C MET A 1 -37.05 69.84 -8.16
N LYS A 2 -36.05 69.13 -7.65
CA LYS A 2 -34.63 69.43 -7.91
C LYS A 2 -33.87 68.11 -7.96
N LYS A 3 -33.26 67.88 -9.13
CA LYS A 3 -32.38 66.76 -9.46
C LYS A 3 -31.11 66.87 -8.60
N SER A 4 -30.66 65.74 -8.05
CA SER A 4 -29.33 65.62 -7.47
C SER A 4 -28.44 64.78 -8.37
N THR A 5 -27.21 65.26 -8.43
CA THR A 5 -26.20 65.08 -9.45
C THR A 5 -25.41 63.80 -9.26
N VAL A 6 -25.05 63.16 -10.37
CA VAL A 6 -24.13 62.03 -10.46
C VAL A 6 -22.69 62.53 -10.29
N THR A 7 -21.92 61.88 -9.43
CA THR A 7 -20.47 62.05 -9.34
C THR A 7 -19.80 60.78 -9.85
N PHE A 8 -19.09 60.88 -10.98
CA PHE A 8 -18.20 59.85 -11.49
C PHE A 8 -16.87 59.94 -10.75
N PHE A 9 -16.38 58.82 -10.22
CA PHE A 9 -14.99 58.67 -9.81
C PHE A 9 -14.28 57.66 -10.69
N ASN A 10 -13.15 58.13 -11.20
CA ASN A 10 -12.18 57.50 -12.08
C ASN A 10 -11.50 56.33 -11.36
N PHE A 11 -11.44 55.15 -11.97
CA PHE A 11 -10.46 54.12 -11.59
C PHE A 11 -9.73 53.59 -12.81
N GLY A 12 -8.45 53.97 -12.85
CA GLY A 12 -7.28 53.24 -13.33
C GLY A 12 -7.47 52.14 -14.36
N VAL A 13 -6.99 52.44 -15.57
CA VAL A 13 -6.41 51.46 -16.48
C VAL A 13 -5.23 50.78 -15.76
N LEU A 14 -5.31 49.45 -15.57
CA LEU A 14 -4.13 48.62 -15.45
C LEU A 14 -4.27 47.43 -16.39
N LEU A 15 -3.51 47.49 -17.48
CA LEU A 15 -3.19 46.36 -18.33
C LEU A 15 -2.47 45.31 -17.46
N LEU A 16 -3.01 44.10 -17.36
CA LEU A 16 -2.20 42.93 -17.03
C LEU A 16 -2.39 41.89 -18.14
N ALA A 17 -1.29 41.63 -18.84
CA ALA A 17 -1.20 40.65 -19.89
C ALA A 17 -1.44 39.24 -19.32
N LEU A 18 -2.24 38.48 -20.06
CA LEU A 18 -2.37 37.03 -19.97
C LEU A 18 -0.98 36.39 -20.11
N MET A 19 -0.49 35.77 -19.03
CA MET A 19 0.48 34.68 -19.11
C MET A 19 -0.17 33.44 -18.52
N VAL A 20 -0.59 32.56 -19.42
CA VAL A 20 -0.94 31.16 -19.11
C VAL A 20 0.35 30.50 -18.64
N LYS A 21 0.45 30.19 -17.34
CA LYS A 21 1.49 29.31 -16.81
C LYS A 21 1.00 27.85 -16.96
N PRO A 22 1.84 26.92 -17.41
CA PRO A 22 1.51 25.51 -17.38
C PRO A 22 1.39 25.03 -15.94
N TRP A 23 0.33 24.28 -15.68
CA TRP A 23 0.08 23.57 -14.44
C TRP A 23 1.08 22.42 -14.33
N SER A 24 2.15 22.62 -13.55
CA SER A 24 3.02 21.52 -13.11
C SER A 24 2.56 21.10 -11.72
N ALA A 25 1.99 19.91 -11.60
CA ALA A 25 1.73 19.27 -10.31
C ALA A 25 3.08 19.02 -9.62
N ASN A 26 3.35 19.81 -8.58
CA ASN A 26 4.57 19.71 -7.80
C ASN A 26 4.27 18.76 -6.63
N TRP A 27 4.50 17.46 -6.84
CA TRP A 27 4.46 16.46 -5.77
C TRP A 27 5.72 16.64 -4.93
N ASN A 28 5.61 17.42 -3.86
CA ASN A 28 6.69 17.61 -2.90
C ASN A 28 6.41 16.69 -1.70
N THR A 29 6.62 15.38 -1.89
CA THR A 29 6.54 14.33 -0.85
C THR A 29 7.85 14.23 -0.07
N ASN A 30 8.32 15.37 0.46
CA ASN A 30 9.54 15.42 1.28
C ASN A 30 9.16 15.86 2.70
N ALA A 31 8.77 14.90 3.54
CA ALA A 31 8.76 15.07 4.99
C ALA A 31 9.05 13.78 5.78
N ILE A 32 9.02 12.59 5.17
CA ILE A 32 9.35 11.31 5.84
C ILE A 32 10.31 10.48 4.96
N LEU A 33 11.44 11.08 4.60
CA LEU A 33 12.44 10.49 3.69
C LEU A 33 13.84 10.81 4.20
N ASP A 34 14.26 10.14 5.27
CA ASP A 34 15.70 9.97 5.54
C ASP A 34 16.10 8.84 6.52
N GLN A 35 15.22 7.87 6.81
CA GLN A 35 15.69 6.61 7.39
C GLN A 35 15.99 5.60 6.28
N GLN A 36 17.17 5.77 5.66
CA GLN A 36 17.85 4.65 5.02
C GLN A 36 18.33 3.69 6.12
N ILE A 37 17.47 2.74 6.50
CA ILE A 37 17.90 1.61 7.33
C ILE A 37 18.83 0.76 6.47
N GLN A 38 20.12 0.80 6.79
CA GLN A 38 21.08 -0.16 6.24
C GLN A 38 20.78 -1.54 6.82
N ILE A 39 19.96 -2.31 6.11
CA ILE A 39 19.75 -3.71 6.40
C ILE A 39 21.05 -4.45 6.03
N THR A 40 21.78 -4.93 7.04
CA THR A 40 22.85 -5.91 6.81
C THR A 40 22.22 -7.20 6.28
N PRO A 41 22.59 -7.67 5.07
CA PRO A 41 22.01 -8.90 4.53
C PRO A 41 22.54 -10.11 5.32
N SER A 42 21.63 -10.82 5.98
CA SER A 42 21.84 -12.21 6.34
C SER A 42 21.89 -13.01 5.04
N LEU A 43 23.09 -13.40 4.62
CA LEU A 43 23.34 -14.23 3.44
C LEU A 43 22.86 -15.66 3.69
N ALA A 44 21.55 -15.89 3.62
CA ALA A 44 21.04 -17.14 3.10
C ALA A 44 21.25 -17.09 1.58
N GLN A 45 21.87 -18.13 1.01
CA GLN A 45 22.06 -18.23 -0.44
C GLN A 45 20.69 -18.43 -1.10
N THR A 46 20.02 -17.34 -1.45
CA THR A 46 18.85 -17.36 -2.32
C THR A 46 19.33 -17.83 -3.69
N GLU A 47 18.88 -19.01 -4.14
CA GLU A 47 19.08 -19.41 -5.52
C GLU A 47 18.44 -18.35 -6.41
N ILE A 48 19.26 -17.71 -7.25
CA ILE A 48 18.75 -16.87 -8.33
C ILE A 48 17.94 -17.79 -9.24
N VAL A 49 16.62 -17.72 -9.16
CA VAL A 49 15.71 -18.48 -10.02
C VAL A 49 16.00 -18.08 -11.47
N ARG A 50 16.71 -18.95 -12.18
CA ARG A 50 16.91 -18.84 -13.63
C ARG A 50 15.75 -19.55 -14.30
N TYR A 51 14.80 -18.76 -14.77
CA TYR A 51 13.52 -19.21 -15.32
C TYR A 51 13.68 -20.11 -16.56
N ASP A 52 13.47 -21.43 -16.38
CA ASP A 52 13.37 -22.38 -17.51
C ASP A 52 12.02 -22.22 -18.23
N GLY A 53 12.04 -22.29 -19.55
CA GLY A 53 11.00 -21.70 -20.41
C GLY A 53 9.77 -22.57 -20.67
N SER A 54 9.08 -23.08 -19.64
CA SER A 54 7.92 -23.99 -19.86
C SER A 54 6.53 -23.47 -19.47
N ALA A 55 6.38 -22.31 -18.82
CA ALA A 55 5.08 -21.73 -18.40
C ALA A 55 4.65 -20.48 -19.23
N ALA A 56 4.85 -20.47 -20.55
CA ALA A 56 4.73 -19.23 -21.32
C ALA A 56 3.30 -18.86 -21.82
N SER A 57 2.34 -19.80 -21.82
CA SER A 57 1.03 -19.56 -22.46
C SER A 57 -0.03 -18.95 -21.53
N ASP A 58 0.03 -19.24 -20.23
CA ASP A 58 -0.91 -18.72 -19.24
C ASP A 58 -0.50 -17.32 -18.73
N GLU A 59 0.80 -17.07 -18.54
CA GLU A 59 1.32 -15.76 -18.12
C GLU A 59 0.93 -14.63 -19.07
N THR A 60 1.03 -14.88 -20.38
CA THR A 60 0.64 -13.87 -21.38
C THR A 60 -0.85 -13.58 -21.30
N GLY A 61 -1.69 -14.60 -21.11
CA GLY A 61 -3.13 -14.43 -20.92
C GLY A 61 -3.46 -13.61 -19.68
N TYR A 62 -2.84 -13.91 -18.53
CA TYR A 62 -3.04 -13.12 -17.32
C TYR A 62 -2.51 -11.68 -17.44
N ALA A 63 -1.42 -11.47 -18.16
CA ALA A 63 -0.91 -10.13 -18.43
C ALA A 63 -1.86 -9.31 -19.31
N GLU A 64 -2.56 -9.93 -20.27
CA GLU A 64 -3.62 -9.29 -21.07
C GLU A 64 -4.87 -9.00 -20.23
N GLU A 65 -5.22 -9.89 -19.29
CA GLU A 65 -6.34 -9.65 -18.36
C GLU A 65 -6.05 -8.50 -17.40
N LEU A 66 -4.80 -8.30 -16.96
CA LEU A 66 -4.44 -7.10 -16.19
C LEU A 66 -4.76 -5.81 -16.95
N ASP A 67 -4.47 -5.78 -18.25
CA ASP A 67 -4.75 -4.62 -19.11
C ASP A 67 -6.27 -4.38 -19.26
N SER A 68 -7.09 -5.41 -19.03
CA SER A 68 -8.55 -5.36 -19.12
C SER A 68 -9.22 -4.84 -17.84
N LEU A 69 -8.51 -4.81 -16.70
CA LEU A 69 -9.06 -4.38 -15.40
C LEU A 69 -9.37 -2.87 -15.30
N GLY A 70 -9.02 -2.07 -16.31
CA GLY A 70 -9.25 -0.62 -16.28
C GLY A 70 -8.31 0.15 -15.35
N ILE A 71 -7.21 -0.47 -14.92
CA ILE A 71 -6.11 0.16 -14.19
C ILE A 71 -5.17 0.81 -15.20
N ALA A 72 -4.80 2.06 -14.98
CA ALA A 72 -3.81 2.75 -15.78
C ALA A 72 -2.41 2.20 -15.45
N LEU A 73 -1.85 1.40 -16.36
CA LEU A 73 -0.49 0.89 -16.26
C LEU A 73 0.50 1.92 -16.81
N HIS A 74 1.35 2.45 -15.93
CA HIS A 74 2.40 3.41 -16.28
C HIS A 74 3.73 2.69 -16.48
N PRO A 75 4.56 3.12 -17.45
CA PRO A 75 5.85 2.49 -17.68
C PRO A 75 6.81 2.84 -16.53
N GLY A 76 7.56 1.86 -16.03
CA GLY A 76 8.45 2.06 -14.87
C GLY A 76 9.46 3.20 -15.02
N ASN A 77 9.82 3.58 -16.24
CA ASN A 77 10.74 4.68 -16.52
C ASN A 77 10.16 6.08 -16.27
N THR A 78 8.86 6.22 -16.03
CA THR A 78 8.28 7.48 -15.53
C THR A 78 8.61 7.73 -14.07
N PHE A 79 8.88 6.66 -13.32
CA PHE A 79 9.23 6.69 -11.90
C PHE A 79 10.75 6.55 -11.70
N MET A 80 11.36 5.54 -12.32
CA MET A 80 12.80 5.25 -12.26
C MET A 80 13.40 5.25 -13.67
N PRO A 81 14.10 6.32 -14.11
CA PRO A 81 14.59 6.44 -15.49
C PRO A 81 15.42 5.26 -16.02
N GLU A 82 16.09 4.55 -15.13
CA GLU A 82 16.91 3.36 -15.40
C GLU A 82 16.12 2.04 -15.47
N SER A 83 14.81 2.07 -15.23
CA SER A 83 13.95 0.89 -15.27
C SER A 83 13.93 0.26 -16.65
N ASP A 84 14.50 -0.94 -16.79
CA ASP A 84 14.64 -1.66 -18.07
C ASP A 84 14.26 -3.13 -17.93
N GLY A 85 12.97 -3.43 -18.19
CA GLY A 85 12.43 -4.78 -18.17
C GLY A 85 12.29 -5.36 -19.57
N SER A 86 12.67 -6.62 -19.76
CA SER A 86 12.34 -7.36 -20.98
C SER A 86 10.81 -7.57 -21.10
N PRO A 87 10.26 -7.77 -22.32
CA PRO A 87 8.85 -8.12 -22.48
C PRO A 87 8.43 -9.37 -21.69
N ARG A 88 9.34 -10.35 -21.55
CA ARG A 88 9.09 -11.57 -20.76
C ARG A 88 8.95 -11.25 -19.27
N SER A 89 9.89 -10.51 -18.70
CA SER A 89 9.86 -10.14 -17.27
C SER A 89 8.68 -9.21 -16.95
N LEU A 90 8.30 -8.33 -17.89
CA LEU A 90 7.08 -7.54 -17.78
C LEU A 90 5.84 -8.42 -17.75
N ASN A 91 5.67 -9.34 -18.70
CA ASN A 91 4.49 -10.23 -18.74
C ASN A 91 4.41 -11.12 -17.50
N HIS A 92 5.54 -11.67 -17.04
CA HIS A 92 5.61 -12.44 -15.82
C HIS A 92 5.16 -11.61 -14.60
N CYS A 93 5.71 -10.40 -14.41
CA CYS A 93 5.31 -9.51 -13.31
C CYS A 93 3.81 -9.16 -13.39
N LYS A 94 3.30 -8.81 -14.59
CA LYS A 94 1.87 -8.54 -14.81
C LYS A 94 1.00 -9.76 -14.47
N SER A 95 1.45 -10.97 -14.79
CA SER A 95 0.72 -12.20 -14.50
C SER A 95 0.56 -12.43 -12.99
N LEU A 96 1.62 -12.19 -12.21
CA LEU A 96 1.58 -12.28 -10.75
C LEU A 96 0.65 -11.21 -10.18
N VAL A 97 0.79 -9.96 -10.63
CA VAL A 97 -0.08 -8.85 -10.20
C VAL A 97 -1.55 -9.17 -10.45
N TYR A 98 -1.91 -9.62 -11.66
CA TYR A 98 -3.28 -9.98 -11.99
C TYR A 98 -3.82 -11.04 -11.03
N ARG A 99 -3.08 -12.14 -10.86
CA ARG A 99 -3.50 -13.25 -10.00
C ARG A 99 -3.66 -12.81 -8.55
N THR A 100 -2.74 -11.97 -8.05
CA THR A 100 -2.85 -11.38 -6.71
C THR A 100 -4.10 -10.53 -6.58
N LEU A 101 -4.34 -9.59 -7.50
CA LEU A 101 -5.54 -8.75 -7.46
C LEU A 101 -6.83 -9.57 -7.54
N LYS A 102 -6.84 -10.69 -8.29
CA LYS A 102 -7.98 -11.60 -8.34
C LYS A 102 -8.24 -12.36 -7.03
N SER A 103 -7.20 -12.58 -6.22
CA SER A 103 -7.31 -13.23 -4.90
C SER A 103 -7.71 -12.27 -3.77
N LEU A 104 -7.66 -10.95 -4.01
CA LEU A 104 -7.97 -9.91 -3.02
C LEU A 104 -9.45 -9.48 -3.04
N PRO A 105 -9.94 -8.82 -1.98
CA PRO A 105 -11.30 -8.28 -1.96
C PRO A 105 -11.56 -7.30 -3.11
N GLU A 106 -12.76 -7.35 -3.70
CA GLU A 106 -13.08 -6.56 -4.90
C GLU A 106 -13.03 -5.05 -4.66
N GLU A 107 -13.44 -4.57 -3.50
CA GLU A 107 -13.53 -3.13 -3.21
C GLU A 107 -12.18 -2.39 -3.30
N PRO A 108 -11.11 -2.78 -2.57
CA PRO A 108 -9.80 -2.14 -2.72
C PRO A 108 -9.21 -2.34 -4.12
N VAL A 109 -9.44 -3.50 -4.76
CA VAL A 109 -8.99 -3.74 -6.16
C VAL A 109 -9.69 -2.78 -7.13
N ASN A 110 -10.98 -2.53 -6.95
CA ASN A 110 -11.73 -1.56 -7.74
C ASN A 110 -11.30 -0.12 -7.44
N HIS A 111 -10.77 0.16 -6.25
CA HIS A 111 -10.25 1.48 -5.90
C HIS A 111 -8.91 1.79 -6.57
N LEU A 112 -8.05 0.79 -6.77
CA LEU A 112 -6.78 0.94 -7.48
C LEU A 112 -7.01 1.46 -8.92
N LYS A 113 -6.42 2.62 -9.24
CA LYS A 113 -6.51 3.27 -10.57
C LYS A 113 -5.18 3.35 -11.28
N ASN A 114 -4.08 3.46 -10.56
CA ASN A 114 -2.75 3.65 -11.15
C ASN A 114 -1.81 2.57 -10.67
N LEU A 115 -1.16 1.89 -11.61
CA LEU A 115 -0.14 0.89 -11.33
C LEU A 115 1.12 1.23 -12.12
N THR A 116 2.27 1.25 -11.45
CA THR A 116 3.57 1.36 -12.11
C THR A 116 4.39 0.12 -11.81
N LEU A 117 4.83 -0.59 -12.85
CA LEU A 117 5.73 -1.73 -12.74
C LEU A 117 7.12 -1.32 -13.23
N TYR A 118 8.13 -1.43 -12.37
CA TYR A 118 9.48 -0.98 -12.71
C TYR A 118 10.55 -2.04 -12.44
N PHE A 119 11.62 -2.00 -13.23
CA PHE A 119 12.69 -2.99 -13.29
C PHE A 119 14.02 -2.31 -13.04
N SER A 120 14.26 -1.94 -11.78
CA SER A 120 15.52 -1.37 -11.32
C SER A 120 15.86 -1.89 -9.94
N ASP A 121 17.16 -1.96 -9.65
CA ASP A 121 17.70 -2.32 -8.33
C ASP A 121 17.65 -1.15 -7.33
N SER A 122 17.47 0.07 -7.82
CA SER A 122 17.32 1.30 -7.04
C SER A 122 15.84 1.61 -6.75
N GLY A 123 15.58 2.25 -5.59
CA GLY A 123 14.22 2.61 -5.14
C GLY A 123 13.68 1.74 -3.99
N ARG A 124 12.35 1.78 -3.77
CA ARG A 124 11.63 0.96 -2.78
C ARG A 124 10.95 -0.25 -3.42
N ARG A 125 10.82 -1.39 -2.72
CA ARG A 125 10.16 -2.59 -3.27
C ARG A 125 8.71 -2.32 -3.70
N GLY A 126 7.99 -1.55 -2.89
CA GLY A 126 6.67 -1.05 -3.22
C GLY A 126 6.44 0.36 -2.65
N LEU A 127 5.37 0.98 -3.12
CA LEU A 127 4.77 2.20 -2.58
C LEU A 127 3.29 2.22 -2.97
N GLY A 128 2.42 2.16 -1.97
CA GLY A 128 0.97 2.18 -2.11
C GLY A 128 0.34 3.33 -1.34
N GLY A 129 -0.84 3.77 -1.80
CA GLY A 129 -1.63 4.77 -1.12
C GLY A 129 -2.67 5.42 -2.03
N GLY A 130 -3.80 5.83 -1.46
CA GLY A 130 -4.96 6.33 -2.19
C GLY A 130 -5.41 5.33 -3.24
N ASP A 131 -5.17 5.63 -4.52
CA ASP A 131 -5.56 4.81 -5.67
C ASP A 131 -4.35 4.33 -6.50
N THR A 132 -3.14 4.39 -5.94
CA THR A 132 -1.89 4.20 -6.68
C THR A 132 -0.98 3.18 -6.02
N VAL A 133 -0.43 2.28 -6.84
CA VAL A 133 0.66 1.35 -6.45
C VAL A 133 1.83 1.49 -7.42
N ILE A 134 3.04 1.53 -6.87
CA ILE A 134 4.30 1.42 -7.61
C ILE A 134 5.03 0.20 -7.09
N LEU A 135 5.36 -0.74 -7.97
CA LEU A 135 5.90 -2.04 -7.60
C LEU A 135 7.18 -2.36 -8.38
N ARG A 136 8.21 -2.80 -7.66
CA ARG A 136 9.44 -3.32 -8.24
C ARG A 136 9.23 -4.76 -8.70
N CYS A 137 9.65 -5.07 -9.92
CA CYS A 137 9.61 -6.41 -10.49
C CYS A 137 11.02 -7.04 -10.67
N GLN A 138 12.10 -6.34 -10.30
CA GLN A 138 13.47 -6.80 -10.45
C GLN A 138 14.08 -7.20 -9.10
N ASN A 139 14.85 -8.31 -9.10
CA ASN A 139 15.56 -8.83 -7.94
C ASN A 139 14.67 -9.03 -6.69
N VAL A 140 13.46 -9.52 -6.93
CA VAL A 140 12.45 -9.91 -5.95
C VAL A 140 11.94 -11.30 -6.35
N THR A 141 11.66 -12.18 -5.39
CA THR A 141 11.06 -13.49 -5.71
C THR A 141 9.57 -13.33 -6.03
N ASP A 142 8.96 -14.32 -6.65
CA ASP A 142 7.52 -14.29 -6.96
C ASP A 142 6.70 -14.15 -5.67
N GLU A 143 7.05 -14.90 -4.62
CA GLU A 143 6.38 -14.86 -3.32
C GLU A 143 6.53 -13.50 -2.63
N GLU A 144 7.72 -12.91 -2.68
CA GLU A 144 7.95 -11.58 -2.10
C GLU A 144 7.22 -10.51 -2.90
N LEU A 145 7.20 -10.58 -4.23
CA LEU A 145 6.48 -9.62 -5.08
C LEU A 145 4.98 -9.64 -4.77
N VAL A 146 4.41 -10.83 -4.64
CA VAL A 146 3.02 -11.01 -4.24
C VAL A 146 2.80 -10.48 -2.82
N GLY A 147 3.69 -10.79 -1.88
CA GLY A 147 3.65 -10.29 -0.50
C GLY A 147 3.65 -8.77 -0.42
N VAL A 148 4.59 -8.12 -1.13
CA VAL A 148 4.68 -6.65 -1.23
C VAL A 148 3.40 -6.09 -1.85
N LEU A 149 2.89 -6.65 -2.95
CA LEU A 149 1.63 -6.14 -3.53
C LEU A 149 0.45 -6.28 -2.56
N VAL A 150 0.34 -7.37 -1.79
CA VAL A 150 -0.71 -7.50 -0.79
C VAL A 150 -0.57 -6.45 0.31
N HIS A 151 0.66 -6.16 0.75
CA HIS A 151 0.96 -5.05 1.67
C HIS A 151 0.52 -3.70 1.06
N GLU A 152 0.92 -3.40 -0.18
CA GLU A 152 0.55 -2.12 -0.82
C GLU A 152 -0.96 -1.98 -1.02
N MET A 153 -1.67 -3.08 -1.25
CA MET A 153 -3.13 -3.09 -1.29
C MET A 153 -3.77 -2.87 0.09
N GLY A 154 -3.04 -3.15 1.17
CA GLY A 154 -3.39 -2.71 2.53
C GLY A 154 -3.43 -1.18 2.61
N HIS A 155 -2.42 -0.49 2.08
CA HIS A 155 -2.41 0.98 1.98
C HIS A 155 -3.54 1.54 1.10
N ILE A 156 -3.90 0.86 -0.01
CA ILE A 156 -5.06 1.23 -0.83
C ILE A 156 -6.37 1.09 -0.04
N HIS A 157 -6.52 0.01 0.71
CA HIS A 157 -7.70 -0.19 1.55
C HIS A 157 -7.76 0.89 2.64
N ASP A 158 -6.66 1.11 3.33
CA ASP A 158 -6.57 2.06 4.45
C ASP A 158 -6.83 3.50 4.01
N THR A 159 -6.04 3.99 3.06
CA THR A 159 -6.03 5.43 2.72
C THR A 159 -6.96 5.80 1.57
N GLY A 160 -7.47 4.80 0.85
CA GLY A 160 -8.36 4.93 -0.32
C GLY A 160 -9.80 4.53 -0.03
N VAL A 161 -10.02 3.34 0.55
CA VAL A 161 -11.37 2.79 0.80
C VAL A 161 -11.94 3.28 2.13
N LEU A 162 -11.18 3.14 3.23
CA LEU A 162 -11.57 3.65 4.54
C LEU A 162 -11.31 5.15 4.54
N GLN A 163 -12.36 5.92 4.27
CA GLN A 163 -12.27 7.38 4.33
C GLN A 163 -13.44 7.92 5.13
N GLY A 164 -13.11 8.72 6.15
CA GLY A 164 -14.11 9.49 6.86
C GLY A 164 -14.76 10.57 5.99
N SER A 165 -15.81 11.20 6.51
CA SER A 165 -16.57 12.20 5.75
C SER A 165 -15.80 13.52 5.63
N LEU A 166 -15.96 14.20 4.48
CA LEU A 166 -15.34 15.51 4.23
C LEU A 166 -15.72 16.58 5.27
N TRP A 167 -16.86 16.39 5.97
CA TRP A 167 -17.41 17.32 6.94
C TRP A 167 -17.02 16.99 8.38
N SER A 168 -16.39 15.83 8.60
CA SER A 168 -15.88 15.46 9.89
C SER A 168 -14.69 16.33 10.29
N SER A 169 -14.49 16.45 11.61
CA SER A 169 -13.29 17.05 12.15
C SER A 169 -12.06 16.27 11.73
N ASN A 170 -10.93 16.93 11.81
CA ASN A 170 -9.64 16.27 11.66
C ASN A 170 -9.33 15.49 12.94
N SER A 171 -8.75 14.30 12.78
CA SER A 171 -8.15 13.57 13.90
C SER A 171 -6.69 14.02 14.12
N GLU A 172 -6.03 13.39 15.09
CA GLU A 172 -4.61 13.59 15.35
C GLU A 172 -3.71 12.82 14.36
N PHE A 173 -4.26 11.98 13.46
CA PHE A 173 -3.47 11.18 12.52
C PHE A 173 -3.29 11.89 11.17
N MET A 174 -2.07 11.88 10.64
CA MET A 174 -1.73 12.46 9.33
C MET A 174 -0.93 11.51 8.44
N ASP A 175 -1.43 11.25 7.23
CA ASP A 175 -0.68 10.61 6.15
C ASP A 175 0.06 11.70 5.35
N GLY A 176 1.31 11.94 5.73
CA GLY A 176 2.15 13.02 5.20
C GLY A 176 1.53 14.40 5.44
N SER A 177 0.84 14.94 4.44
CA SER A 177 0.14 16.25 4.57
C SER A 177 -1.38 16.13 4.61
N LYS A 178 -1.91 14.91 4.45
CA LYS A 178 -3.35 14.63 4.44
C LYS A 178 -3.77 14.22 5.85
N THR A 179 -4.64 15.00 6.46
CA THR A 179 -5.21 14.65 7.76
C THR A 179 -6.29 13.59 7.61
N VAL A 180 -6.24 12.57 8.47
CA VAL A 180 -7.29 11.56 8.60
C VAL A 180 -8.51 12.21 9.29
N LYS A 181 -9.70 11.77 8.91
CA LYS A 181 -10.96 12.32 9.44
C LYS A 181 -11.38 11.59 10.70
N GLU A 182 -11.96 12.28 11.67
CA GLU A 182 -12.32 11.70 12.98
C GLU A 182 -13.33 10.54 12.89
N ASP A 183 -14.11 10.49 11.81
CA ASP A 183 -15.06 9.42 11.53
C ASP A 183 -14.52 8.39 10.52
N ASP A 184 -13.22 8.42 10.25
CA ASP A 184 -12.53 7.42 9.45
C ASP A 184 -12.41 6.11 10.24
N PRO A 185 -12.90 4.97 9.71
CA PRO A 185 -12.85 3.69 10.41
C PRO A 185 -11.45 3.27 10.83
N SER A 186 -10.41 3.67 10.09
CA SER A 186 -9.03 3.27 10.41
C SER A 186 -8.53 3.82 11.75
N ILE A 187 -9.14 4.89 12.27
CA ILE A 187 -8.80 5.43 13.60
C ILE A 187 -9.03 4.39 14.71
N ASP A 188 -10.07 3.57 14.60
CA ASP A 188 -10.33 2.50 15.57
C ASP A 188 -9.20 1.47 15.58
N PHE A 189 -8.53 1.25 14.44
CA PHE A 189 -7.36 0.38 14.35
C PHE A 189 -6.11 1.09 14.88
N TYR A 190 -5.82 2.30 14.40
CA TYR A 190 -4.62 3.04 14.79
C TYR A 190 -4.54 3.26 16.30
N SER A 191 -5.66 3.67 16.90
CA SER A 191 -5.76 4.02 18.33
C SER A 191 -5.44 2.85 19.27
N LEU A 192 -5.39 1.61 18.77
CA LEU A 192 -4.99 0.44 19.55
C LEU A 192 -3.51 0.52 19.99
N SER A 193 -2.64 1.05 19.14
CA SER A 193 -1.19 1.08 19.35
C SER A 193 -0.59 2.49 19.25
N TRP A 194 -1.34 3.46 18.73
CA TRP A 194 -0.83 4.79 18.39
C TRP A 194 -1.70 5.91 18.97
N THR A 195 -1.08 7.06 19.26
CA THR A 195 -1.80 8.29 19.65
C THR A 195 -1.95 9.29 18.49
N ASN A 196 -1.06 9.22 17.50
CA ASN A 196 -1.02 10.01 16.27
C ASN A 196 -0.11 9.27 15.25
N GLU A 197 0.30 9.91 14.14
CA GLU A 197 1.10 9.29 13.08
C GLU A 197 2.54 8.90 13.46
N ASP A 198 3.10 9.44 14.55
CA ASP A 198 4.52 9.25 14.88
C ASP A 198 4.77 8.84 16.34
N THR A 199 3.73 8.78 17.16
CA THR A 199 3.80 8.53 18.59
C THR A 199 2.97 7.31 18.96
N MET A 200 3.66 6.24 19.36
CA MET A 200 3.04 5.04 19.93
C MET A 200 2.42 5.34 21.31
N ASN A 201 1.35 4.60 21.63
CA ASN A 201 0.79 4.55 22.98
C ASN A 201 1.87 4.15 24.00
N LEU A 202 1.92 4.82 25.16
CA LEU A 202 2.91 4.52 26.21
C LEU A 202 2.86 3.08 26.76
N THR A 203 1.73 2.40 26.55
CA THR A 203 1.53 1.00 26.97
C THR A 203 1.73 0.00 25.84
N ALA A 204 1.93 0.47 24.60
CA ALA A 204 2.18 -0.42 23.48
C ALA A 204 3.53 -1.12 23.64
N THR A 205 3.59 -2.40 23.30
CA THR A 205 4.82 -3.19 23.28
C THR A 205 5.07 -3.76 21.90
N GLU A 206 6.27 -4.28 21.64
CA GLU A 206 6.62 -4.89 20.35
C GLU A 206 5.68 -6.06 20.01
N GLU A 207 5.19 -6.77 21.03
CA GLU A 207 4.28 -7.91 20.88
C GLU A 207 2.86 -7.52 20.44
N ASP A 208 2.51 -6.23 20.48
CA ASP A 208 1.23 -5.68 20.00
C ASP A 208 1.19 -5.50 18.47
N PHE A 209 2.29 -5.83 17.77
CA PHE A 209 2.45 -5.72 16.33
C PHE A 209 2.75 -7.09 15.69
N VAL A 210 2.33 -7.25 14.44
CA VAL A 210 2.55 -8.50 13.69
C VAL A 210 3.99 -8.66 13.20
N SER A 211 4.70 -7.54 13.04
CA SER A 211 6.07 -7.46 12.55
C SER A 211 6.79 -6.25 13.12
N GLY A 212 8.11 -6.19 12.95
CA GLY A 212 8.89 -5.00 13.31
C GLY A 212 8.60 -3.80 12.42
N TYR A 213 8.26 -4.00 11.14
CA TYR A 213 7.95 -2.94 10.20
C TYR A 213 6.60 -2.30 10.50
N ALA A 214 5.64 -3.09 11.01
CA ALA A 214 4.35 -2.61 11.52
C ALA A 214 4.50 -1.59 12.68
N MET A 215 5.66 -1.54 13.34
CA MET A 215 5.94 -0.57 14.41
C MET A 215 6.46 0.77 13.89
N THR A 216 6.58 0.96 12.58
CA THR A 216 7.15 2.19 12.01
C THR A 216 6.20 3.37 12.19
N ASP A 217 4.93 3.19 11.83
CA ASP A 217 3.86 4.17 11.92
C ASP A 217 2.49 3.44 11.82
N PRO A 218 1.34 4.08 12.12
CA PRO A 218 0.04 3.41 12.09
C PRO A 218 -0.41 2.95 10.70
N PHE A 219 0.10 3.53 9.62
CA PHE A 219 -0.25 3.15 8.25
C PHE A 219 0.47 1.85 7.87
N GLU A 220 1.77 1.76 8.22
CA GLU A 220 2.53 0.52 8.07
C GLU A 220 2.01 -0.59 9.00
N ASP A 221 1.55 -0.26 10.21
CA ASP A 221 0.87 -1.21 11.10
C ASP A 221 -0.37 -1.82 10.43
N PHE A 222 -1.19 -0.97 9.79
CA PHE A 222 -2.36 -1.43 9.05
C PHE A 222 -1.96 -2.31 7.86
N ALA A 223 -1.04 -1.85 7.01
CA ALA A 223 -0.65 -2.55 5.79
C ALA A 223 0.02 -3.90 6.07
N GLU A 224 0.93 -3.96 7.05
CA GLU A 224 1.55 -5.20 7.50
C GLU A 224 0.50 -6.13 8.12
N SER A 225 -0.41 -5.62 8.96
CA SER A 225 -1.48 -6.44 9.54
C SER A 225 -2.46 -6.96 8.50
N TYR A 226 -2.77 -6.16 7.47
CA TYR A 226 -3.59 -6.54 6.32
C TYR A 226 -2.94 -7.69 5.55
N ALA A 227 -1.66 -7.56 5.21
CA ALA A 227 -0.90 -8.62 4.54
C ALA A 227 -0.80 -9.88 5.40
N TYR A 228 -0.52 -9.74 6.69
CA TYR A 228 -0.46 -10.84 7.63
C TYR A 228 -1.80 -11.56 7.77
N TYR A 229 -2.93 -10.83 7.75
CA TYR A 229 -4.26 -11.43 7.80
C TYR A 229 -4.56 -12.32 6.60
N ILE A 230 -4.16 -11.89 5.40
CA ILE A 230 -4.43 -12.60 4.15
C ILE A 230 -3.45 -13.77 3.96
N LEU A 231 -2.16 -13.53 4.12
CA LEU A 231 -1.11 -14.50 3.79
C LEU A 231 -0.80 -15.44 4.95
N HIS A 232 -0.96 -14.96 6.20
CA HIS A 232 -0.60 -15.67 7.44
C HIS A 232 -1.75 -15.68 8.45
N GLY A 233 -2.98 -15.83 7.96
CA GLY A 233 -4.18 -15.73 8.82
C GLY A 233 -4.22 -16.75 9.97
N THR A 234 -3.58 -17.91 9.81
CA THR A 234 -3.49 -18.92 10.89
C THR A 234 -2.58 -18.46 12.01
N GLU A 235 -1.44 -17.90 11.65
CA GLU A 235 -0.43 -17.35 12.53
C GLU A 235 -0.98 -16.11 13.25
N PHE A 236 -1.67 -15.21 12.53
CA PHE A 236 -2.31 -14.05 13.16
C PHE A 236 -3.35 -14.49 14.21
N ARG A 237 -4.17 -15.50 13.92
CA ARG A 237 -5.10 -16.06 14.92
C ARG A 237 -4.38 -16.58 16.17
N GLN A 238 -3.24 -17.23 16.00
CA GLN A 238 -2.44 -17.71 17.14
C GLN A 238 -1.96 -16.53 17.99
N LEU A 239 -1.40 -15.48 17.37
CA LEU A 239 -0.94 -14.30 18.09
C LEU A 239 -2.09 -13.55 18.80
N ALA A 240 -3.24 -13.45 18.14
CA ALA A 240 -4.46 -12.84 18.68
C ALA A 240 -5.10 -13.62 19.85
N GLN A 241 -4.70 -14.86 20.11
CA GLN A 241 -5.16 -15.60 21.30
C GLN A 241 -4.45 -15.16 22.57
N GLU A 242 -3.21 -14.70 22.45
CA GLU A 242 -2.32 -14.43 23.58
C GLU A 242 -2.12 -12.93 23.82
N ASN A 243 -2.41 -12.08 22.83
CA ASN A 243 -2.28 -10.64 22.92
C ASN A 243 -3.62 -9.92 22.64
N ALA A 244 -4.07 -9.08 23.57
CA ALA A 244 -5.36 -8.40 23.49
C ALA A 244 -5.41 -7.31 22.40
N VAL A 245 -4.29 -6.63 22.14
CA VAL A 245 -4.18 -5.60 21.09
C VAL A 245 -4.22 -6.24 19.71
N LEU A 246 -3.41 -7.29 19.48
CA LEU A 246 -3.47 -8.08 18.24
C LEU A 246 -4.84 -8.73 18.05
N GLN A 247 -5.51 -9.14 19.14
CA GLN A 247 -6.89 -9.62 19.05
C GLN A 247 -7.85 -8.53 18.55
N ALA A 248 -7.70 -7.30 19.02
CA ALA A 248 -8.51 -6.18 18.57
C ALA A 248 -8.23 -5.84 17.09
N LYS A 249 -6.95 -5.77 16.69
CA LYS A 249 -6.53 -5.60 15.29
C LYS A 249 -7.09 -6.69 14.39
N TYR A 250 -6.96 -7.96 14.78
CA TYR A 250 -7.52 -9.10 14.05
C TYR A 250 -9.04 -8.98 13.88
N LYS A 251 -9.76 -8.61 14.95
CA LYS A 251 -11.22 -8.42 14.91
C LYS A 251 -11.62 -7.26 14.02
N PHE A 252 -10.88 -6.16 14.04
CA PHE A 252 -11.10 -5.03 13.14
C PHE A 252 -10.98 -5.48 11.69
N LEU A 253 -9.85 -6.09 11.31
CA LEU A 253 -9.65 -6.59 9.95
C LEU A 253 -10.74 -7.58 9.55
N LYS A 254 -11.02 -8.57 10.41
CA LYS A 254 -12.07 -9.55 10.14
C LYS A 254 -13.42 -8.91 9.87
N ASN A 255 -13.86 -7.99 10.73
CA ASN A 255 -15.25 -7.52 10.71
C ASN A 255 -15.47 -6.28 9.84
N SER A 256 -14.48 -5.38 9.78
CA SER A 256 -14.60 -4.08 9.13
C SER A 256 -13.96 -4.04 7.74
N VAL A 257 -12.96 -4.89 7.48
CA VAL A 257 -12.18 -4.90 6.22
C VAL A 257 -12.53 -6.09 5.34
N PHE A 258 -12.81 -7.25 5.94
CA PHE A 258 -13.02 -8.51 5.22
C PHE A 258 -14.41 -9.13 5.37
N ASP A 259 -15.39 -8.43 5.95
CA ASP A 259 -16.78 -8.90 6.11
C ASP A 259 -16.92 -10.32 6.70
N GLY A 260 -16.03 -10.65 7.63
CA GLY A 260 -15.96 -11.94 8.31
C GLY A 260 -15.20 -13.04 7.56
N LYS A 261 -14.73 -12.79 6.32
CA LYS A 261 -13.92 -13.74 5.55
C LYS A 261 -12.58 -13.98 6.22
N GLU A 262 -12.22 -15.24 6.42
CA GLU A 262 -10.96 -15.65 7.01
C GLU A 262 -10.05 -16.33 5.97
N TYR A 263 -8.74 -16.14 6.11
CA TYR A 263 -7.74 -16.75 5.24
C TYR A 263 -6.93 -17.81 5.99
N VAL A 264 -6.50 -18.83 5.23
CA VAL A 264 -5.74 -20.00 5.72
C VAL A 264 -4.64 -20.31 4.69
N ASN A 265 -3.87 -19.29 4.32
CA ASN A 265 -2.79 -19.39 3.33
C ASN A 265 -1.41 -19.62 3.95
N GLY A 266 -1.29 -19.46 5.28
CA GLY A 266 -0.04 -19.66 6.00
C GLY A 266 0.45 -21.10 5.95
N GLU A 267 1.75 -21.26 6.12
CA GLU A 267 2.39 -22.55 6.34
C GLU A 267 2.59 -22.79 7.84
N GLU A 268 2.39 -24.02 8.31
CA GLU A 268 2.62 -24.42 9.73
C GLU A 268 4.06 -24.16 10.24
N GLN A 269 4.95 -23.66 9.39
CA GLN A 269 6.39 -23.49 9.64
C GLN A 269 6.79 -22.08 10.10
N VAL A 270 5.90 -21.09 10.10
CA VAL A 270 6.25 -19.74 10.57
C VAL A 270 6.35 -19.74 12.10
N ASP A 271 7.55 -19.49 12.64
CA ASP A 271 7.72 -19.27 14.08
C ASP A 271 7.17 -17.90 14.46
N VAL A 272 5.92 -17.89 14.90
CA VAL A 272 5.21 -16.66 15.26
C VAL A 272 5.90 -15.91 16.40
N ASN A 273 6.70 -16.58 17.24
CA ASN A 273 7.43 -15.94 18.34
C ASN A 273 8.68 -15.19 17.88
N ALA A 274 9.19 -15.50 16.68
CA ALA A 274 10.37 -14.82 16.14
C ALA A 274 10.11 -13.36 15.76
N ARG A 275 8.82 -12.96 15.61
CA ARG A 275 8.39 -11.59 15.30
C ARG A 275 9.25 -10.97 14.20
N HIS A 276 9.23 -11.60 13.03
CA HIS A 276 10.02 -11.17 11.88
C HIS A 276 9.77 -9.69 11.56
N TYR A 277 10.82 -9.01 11.09
CA TYR A 277 10.73 -7.57 10.82
C TYR A 277 9.72 -7.25 9.72
N ASP A 278 9.58 -8.09 8.70
CA ASP A 278 8.80 -7.80 7.50
C ASP A 278 7.96 -9.03 7.14
N VAL A 279 6.64 -8.86 7.02
CA VAL A 279 5.74 -9.98 6.70
C VAL A 279 5.81 -10.40 5.24
N THR A 280 6.27 -9.53 4.33
CA THR A 280 6.27 -9.77 2.88
C THR A 280 7.28 -10.83 2.45
N VAL A 281 8.23 -11.16 3.31
CA VAL A 281 9.28 -12.18 3.07
C VAL A 281 9.04 -13.50 3.82
N LEU A 282 7.90 -13.61 4.51
CA LEU A 282 7.54 -14.85 5.22
C LEU A 282 7.01 -15.91 4.24
N PRO A 283 7.25 -17.21 4.52
CA PRO A 283 6.72 -18.27 3.68
C PRO A 283 5.20 -18.41 3.84
N TYR A 284 4.51 -18.60 2.72
CA TYR A 284 3.08 -18.93 2.65
C TYR A 284 2.80 -19.79 1.41
N ASP A 285 1.67 -20.47 1.39
CA ASP A 285 1.27 -21.34 0.28
C ASP A 285 0.68 -20.50 -0.88
N MET A 286 1.55 -20.09 -1.80
CA MET A 286 1.17 -19.29 -2.98
C MET A 286 0.14 -20.01 -3.87
N ALA A 287 0.15 -21.35 -3.90
CA ALA A 287 -0.84 -22.12 -4.67
C ALA A 287 -2.24 -22.03 -4.03
N LYS A 288 -2.35 -22.13 -2.70
CA LYS A 288 -3.61 -21.88 -1.98
C LYS A 288 -4.06 -20.43 -2.15
N PHE A 289 -3.15 -19.46 -2.05
CA PHE A 289 -3.49 -18.06 -2.21
C PHE A 289 -4.08 -17.74 -3.59
N PHE A 290 -3.64 -18.40 -4.66
CA PHE A 290 -4.20 -18.21 -6.00
C PHE A 290 -5.39 -19.11 -6.34
N ALA A 291 -5.85 -19.97 -5.43
CA ALA A 291 -6.95 -20.91 -5.68
C ALA A 291 -8.35 -20.35 -5.34
N VAL A 292 -8.44 -19.05 -4.99
CA VAL A 292 -9.66 -18.37 -4.53
C VAL A 292 -10.57 -17.88 -5.66
#